data_AF-A0A1S3IKB1-F1
#
_entry.id   AF-A0A1S3IKB1-F1
#
_cell.length_a   1.000
_cell.length_b   1.000
_cell.length_c   1.000
_cell.angle_alpha   90.00
_cell.angle_beta   90.00
_cell.angle_gamma   90.00
#
_symmetry.space_group_name_H-M   'P 1'
#
loop_
_entity.id
_entity.type
_entity.pdbx_description
1 polymer ?
#
loop_
_entity_poly.entity_id
_entity_poly.type
_entity_poly.pdbx_seq_one_letter_code
_entity_poly.pdbx_strand_id
1 'polypeptide(L)'
;MSQVDFSVNPADMGDQLSHVLDKSQYCNKHDGEPLAFYCENDDTVICRECIVKVHSKHDFKELGDMVRVQRDLIQKKLKNLPTEKRFRFEKAEKAIVRTEERLTKNQTNVLRLVDSQELAMAEEIDENSKTIEREIKYYYQQVEKDVRQQTDAYLTTVKQHLETYESKAQSNYTKMKRFIHGKSKEIKAEVKALTSAQVKTLEAEKDKQEMNKIFIQSIRDFAQQLTDTGSDIEVMTHSKKLQTRFQELQTVELSRSEQS
;
A
#
# COMPACT_ATOMS: atom_id res chain seq x y z
N MET A 1 -43.43 39.72 49.22
CA MET A 1 -42.61 39.72 50.45
C MET A 1 -41.38 40.57 50.15
N SER A 2 -41.22 41.73 50.81
CA SER A 2 -40.08 42.61 50.54
C SER A 2 -38.80 41.94 51.03
N GLN A 3 -37.90 41.63 50.11
CA GLN A 3 -36.53 41.27 50.44
C GLN A 3 -35.91 42.49 51.10
N VAL A 4 -35.64 42.39 52.41
CA VAL A 4 -34.80 43.36 53.09
C VAL A 4 -33.39 43.10 52.59
N ASP A 5 -32.85 44.07 51.85
CA ASP A 5 -31.50 44.02 51.32
C ASP A 5 -30.52 44.19 52.48
N PHE A 6 -29.88 43.09 52.90
CA PHE A 6 -28.87 43.07 53.97
C PHE A 6 -27.47 43.32 53.39
N SER A 7 -27.34 44.17 52.37
CA SER A 7 -26.07 44.51 51.71
C SER A 7 -25.13 45.40 52.55
N VAL A 8 -25.22 45.33 53.87
CA VAL A 8 -24.25 46.00 54.76
C VAL A 8 -23.20 44.96 55.12
N ASN A 9 -21.98 45.17 54.62
CA ASN A 9 -20.85 44.32 54.93
C ASN A 9 -20.62 44.31 56.46
N PRO A 10 -20.62 43.16 57.16
CA PRO A 10 -20.48 43.11 58.61
C PRO A 10 -19.21 43.77 59.14
N ALA A 11 -18.13 43.77 58.34
CA ALA A 11 -16.88 44.45 58.64
C ALA A 11 -17.03 45.99 58.62
N ASP A 12 -17.77 46.51 57.63
CA ASP A 12 -18.07 47.94 57.48
C ASP A 12 -18.99 48.43 58.62
N MET A 13 -19.91 47.58 59.09
CA MET A 13 -20.72 47.87 60.28
C MET A 13 -19.87 47.91 61.56
N GLY A 14 -18.83 47.07 61.67
CA GLY A 14 -17.89 47.05 62.79
C GLY A 14 -17.00 48.30 62.86
N ASP A 15 -16.49 48.76 61.71
CA ASP A 15 -15.71 50.00 61.59
C ASP A 15 -16.57 51.26 61.77
N GLN A 16 -17.83 51.24 61.35
CA GLN A 16 -18.78 52.32 61.63
C GLN A 16 -19.13 52.39 63.13
N LEU A 17 -19.24 51.25 63.82
CA LEU A 17 -19.52 51.18 65.26
C LEU A 17 -18.36 51.67 66.12
N SER A 18 -17.11 51.36 65.73
CA SER A 18 -15.92 51.84 66.44
C SER A 18 -15.77 53.36 66.36
N HIS A 19 -16.08 53.97 65.20
CA HIS A 19 -16.15 55.42 65.02
C HIS A 19 -17.30 56.12 65.79
N VAL A 20 -18.39 55.42 66.10
CA VAL A 20 -19.53 55.98 66.84
C VAL A 20 -19.24 56.13 68.34
N LEU A 21 -18.37 55.30 68.91
CA LEU A 21 -18.04 55.30 70.34
C LEU A 21 -17.01 56.38 70.72
N ASP A 22 -16.34 56.99 69.74
CA ASP A 22 -15.30 58.02 69.92
C ASP A 22 -15.81 59.45 69.63
N LYS A 23 -17.08 59.73 69.94
CA LYS A 23 -17.69 61.02 69.66
C LYS A 23 -17.44 62.04 70.78
N SER A 24 -16.84 63.16 70.38
CA SER A 24 -16.73 64.43 71.10
C SER A 24 -17.98 64.74 71.95
N GLN A 25 -17.78 65.02 73.24
CA GLN A 25 -18.83 65.53 74.15
C GLN A 25 -19.18 67.01 73.85
N TYR A 26 -18.45 67.63 72.92
CA TYR A 26 -18.53 69.05 72.60
C TYR A 26 -18.99 69.27 71.15
N CYS A 27 -19.62 70.42 70.91
CA CYS A 27 -20.19 70.76 69.62
C CYS A 27 -19.11 71.08 68.59
N ASN A 28 -19.12 70.37 67.45
CA ASN A 28 -18.17 70.61 66.35
C ASN A 28 -18.34 71.97 65.64
N LYS A 29 -19.42 72.71 65.93
CA LYS A 29 -19.72 74.04 65.35
C LYS A 29 -19.46 75.17 66.34
N HIS A 30 -19.37 74.86 67.63
CA HIS A 30 -19.26 75.83 68.71
C HIS A 30 -18.24 75.30 69.71
N ASP A 31 -17.00 75.76 69.58
CA ASP A 31 -15.87 75.27 70.37
C ASP A 31 -16.13 75.42 71.88
N GLY A 32 -15.93 74.33 72.62
CA GLY A 32 -16.10 74.30 74.09
C GLY A 32 -17.54 74.16 74.58
N GLU A 33 -18.55 74.21 73.70
CA GLU A 33 -19.95 74.06 74.10
C GLU A 33 -20.36 72.58 74.22
N PRO A 34 -20.83 72.12 75.40
CA PRO A 34 -21.22 70.72 75.57
C PRO A 34 -22.51 70.39 74.80
N LEU A 35 -22.53 69.22 74.17
CA LEU A 35 -23.73 68.66 73.56
C LEU A 35 -24.66 68.15 74.68
N ALA A 36 -25.72 68.90 74.96
CA ALA A 36 -26.62 68.64 76.09
C ALA A 36 -28.10 68.45 75.69
N PHE A 37 -28.45 68.73 74.44
CA PHE A 37 -29.82 68.67 73.94
C PHE A 37 -29.93 67.76 72.71
N TYR A 38 -31.11 67.22 72.47
CA TYR A 38 -31.45 66.46 71.27
C TYR A 38 -32.55 67.19 70.51
N CYS A 39 -32.32 67.44 69.22
CA CYS A 39 -33.32 68.03 68.32
C CYS A 39 -34.15 66.92 67.68
N GLU A 40 -35.47 66.95 67.88
CA GLU A 40 -36.36 65.90 67.39
C GLU A 40 -36.59 65.99 65.88
N ASN A 41 -36.52 67.20 65.32
CA ASN A 41 -36.75 67.44 63.89
C ASN A 41 -35.58 66.93 63.03
N ASP A 42 -34.35 67.05 63.52
CA ASP A 42 -33.13 66.71 62.76
C ASP A 42 -32.46 65.41 63.21
N ASP A 43 -33.04 64.71 64.19
CA ASP A 43 -32.51 63.48 64.80
C ASP A 43 -31.02 63.59 65.17
N THR A 44 -30.65 64.68 65.86
CA THR A 44 -29.25 64.99 66.15
C THR A 44 -29.04 65.61 67.52
N VAL A 45 -27.84 65.44 68.07
CA VAL A 45 -27.43 66.04 69.36
C VAL A 45 -26.84 67.42 69.13
N ILE A 46 -27.29 68.41 69.91
CA ILE A 46 -26.95 69.82 69.76
C ILE A 46 -26.56 70.48 71.09
N CYS A 47 -25.77 71.56 71.03
CA CYS A 47 -25.49 72.41 72.19
C CYS A 47 -26.50 73.57 72.28
N ARG A 48 -26.43 74.35 73.36
CA ARG A 48 -27.32 75.51 73.58
C ARG A 48 -27.23 76.55 72.45
N GLU A 49 -26.04 76.78 71.92
CA GLU A 49 -25.81 77.76 70.87
C GLU A 49 -26.41 77.34 69.52
N CYS A 50 -26.42 76.04 69.22
CA CYS A 50 -27.10 75.48 68.06
C CYS A 50 -28.61 75.73 68.09
N ILE A 51 -29.24 75.69 69.27
CA ILE A 51 -30.67 75.95 69.43
C ILE A 51 -30.98 77.37 68.96
N VAL A 52 -30.22 78.37 69.43
CA VAL A 52 -30.52 79.77 69.13
C VAL A 52 -30.22 80.12 67.68
N LYS A 53 -29.11 79.62 67.13
CA LYS A 53 -28.62 80.03 65.80
C LYS A 53 -29.23 79.27 64.64
N VAL A 54 -29.50 77.97 64.82
CA VAL A 54 -29.82 77.07 63.72
C VAL A 54 -31.15 76.37 63.92
N HIS A 55 -31.42 75.90 65.14
CA HIS A 55 -32.58 75.07 65.46
C HIS A 55 -33.65 75.86 66.24
N SER A 56 -33.76 77.17 66.02
CA SER A 56 -34.56 78.09 66.86
C SER A 56 -36.07 77.90 66.74
N LYS A 57 -36.50 77.16 65.71
CA LYS A 57 -37.89 76.79 65.46
C LYS A 57 -38.14 75.28 65.59
N HIS A 58 -37.15 74.53 66.06
CA HIS A 58 -37.25 73.08 66.20
C HIS A 58 -37.53 72.71 67.65
N ASP A 59 -38.19 71.57 67.82
CA ASP A 59 -38.43 71.00 69.15
C ASP A 59 -37.16 70.30 69.63
N PHE A 60 -36.80 70.57 70.88
CA PHE A 60 -35.62 69.97 71.51
C PHE A 60 -35.93 69.48 72.91
N LYS A 61 -35.23 68.43 73.32
CA LYS A 61 -35.32 67.81 74.65
C LYS A 61 -33.95 67.70 75.28
N GLU A 62 -33.90 67.62 76.60
CA GLU A 62 -32.65 67.35 77.30
C GLU A 62 -32.14 65.95 76.96
N LEU A 63 -30.84 65.85 76.66
CA LEU A 63 -30.24 64.62 76.17
C LEU A 63 -30.38 63.47 77.17
N GLY A 64 -30.26 63.76 78.48
CA GLY A 64 -30.39 62.77 79.54
C GLY A 64 -31.73 62.03 79.55
N ASP A 65 -32.81 62.75 79.26
CA ASP A 65 -34.18 62.20 79.23
C ASP A 65 -34.38 61.32 77.99
N MET A 66 -33.90 61.77 76.82
CA MET A 66 -34.01 61.03 75.58
C MET A 66 -33.13 59.78 75.52
N VAL A 67 -31.94 59.83 76.13
CA VAL A 67 -31.02 58.67 76.19
C VAL A 67 -31.67 57.47 76.90
N ARG A 68 -32.43 57.70 77.98
CA ARG A 68 -33.14 56.62 78.68
C ARG A 68 -34.19 55.98 77.78
N VAL A 69 -35.03 56.79 77.16
CA VAL A 69 -36.10 56.32 76.25
C VAL A 69 -35.52 55.56 75.05
N GLN A 70 -34.45 56.06 74.43
CA GLN A 70 -33.82 55.41 73.28
C GLN A 70 -33.08 54.13 73.67
N ARG A 71 -32.39 54.08 74.82
CA ARG A 71 -31.79 52.84 75.34
C ARG A 71 -32.83 51.76 75.57
N ASP A 72 -33.97 52.11 76.17
CA ASP A 72 -35.06 51.17 76.42
C ASP A 72 -35.68 50.67 75.10
N LEU A 73 -35.85 51.57 74.12
CA LEU A 73 -36.34 51.21 72.79
C LEU A 73 -35.37 50.26 72.05
N ILE A 74 -34.07 50.56 72.07
CA ILE A 74 -33.02 49.72 71.48
C ILE A 74 -32.97 48.36 72.18
N GLN A 75 -32.98 48.32 73.51
CA GLN A 75 -32.99 47.06 74.26
C GLN A 75 -34.24 46.23 73.98
N LYS A 76 -35.41 46.86 73.87
CA LYS A 76 -36.66 46.18 73.50
C LYS A 76 -36.58 45.61 72.08
N LYS A 77 -36.06 46.39 71.12
CA LYS A 77 -35.84 45.91 69.75
C LYS A 77 -34.79 44.79 69.68
N LEU A 78 -33.72 44.87 70.46
CA LEU A 78 -32.67 43.86 70.58
C LEU A 78 -33.22 42.54 71.14
N LYS A 79 -34.03 42.60 72.20
CA LYS A 79 -34.71 41.41 72.76
C LYS A 79 -35.69 40.78 71.77
N ASN A 80 -36.29 41.59 70.90
CA ASN A 80 -37.21 41.14 69.86
C ASN A 80 -36.48 40.68 68.58
N LEU A 81 -35.16 40.82 68.48
CA LEU A 81 -34.42 40.27 67.34
C LEU A 81 -34.50 38.74 67.43
N PRO A 82 -35.04 38.07 66.39
CA PRO A 82 -35.33 36.64 66.48
C PRO A 82 -34.03 35.83 66.43
N THR A 83 -33.59 35.35 67.59
CA THR A 83 -32.49 34.37 67.73
C THR A 83 -32.72 33.12 66.90
N GLU A 84 -34.00 32.74 66.69
CA GLU A 84 -34.39 31.62 65.84
C GLU A 84 -33.95 31.80 64.38
N LYS A 85 -34.00 33.03 63.83
CA LYS A 85 -33.55 33.27 62.46
C LYS A 85 -32.05 33.05 62.32
N ARG A 86 -31.25 33.48 63.31
CA ARG A 86 -29.81 33.22 63.35
C ARG A 86 -29.52 31.72 63.36
N PHE A 87 -30.18 30.96 64.23
CA PHE A 87 -30.00 29.51 64.29
C PHE A 87 -30.42 28.80 62.98
N ARG A 88 -31.50 29.26 62.34
CA ARG A 88 -31.92 28.76 61.02
C ARG A 88 -30.85 28.99 59.95
N PHE A 89 -30.22 30.17 59.93
CA PHE A 89 -29.13 30.46 59.00
C PHE A 89 -27.89 29.61 59.27
N GLU A 90 -27.49 29.44 60.53
CA GLU A 90 -26.36 28.57 60.90
C GLU A 90 -26.60 27.11 60.48
N LYS A 91 -27.84 26.61 60.65
CA LYS A 91 -28.21 25.27 60.18
C LYS A 91 -28.18 25.16 58.66
N ALA A 92 -28.64 26.19 57.95
CA ALA A 92 -28.59 26.23 56.49
C ALA A 92 -27.16 26.27 55.97
N GLU A 93 -26.30 27.09 56.56
CA GLU A 93 -24.86 27.17 56.26
C GLU A 93 -24.18 25.81 56.44
N LYS A 94 -24.37 25.15 57.59
CA LYS A 94 -23.84 23.79 57.83
C LYS A 94 -24.36 22.77 56.82
N ALA A 95 -25.60 22.90 56.35
CA ALA A 95 -26.16 22.00 55.34
C ALA A 95 -25.57 22.27 53.93
N ILE A 96 -25.30 23.53 53.60
CA ILE A 96 -24.62 23.94 52.36
C ILE A 96 -23.21 23.37 52.35
N VAL A 97 -22.41 23.61 53.39
CA VAL A 97 -21.02 23.11 53.50
C VAL A 97 -20.97 21.58 53.30
N ARG A 98 -21.83 20.83 53.99
CA ARG A 98 -21.91 19.36 53.80
C ARG A 98 -22.28 18.95 52.38
N THR A 99 -23.11 19.74 51.71
CA THR A 99 -23.51 19.47 50.33
C THR A 99 -22.37 19.78 49.37
N GLU A 100 -21.63 20.87 49.59
CA GLU A 100 -20.42 21.22 48.84
C GLU A 100 -19.34 20.14 48.97
N GLU A 101 -19.06 19.68 50.19
CA GLU A 101 -18.11 18.58 50.44
C GLU A 101 -18.49 17.31 49.67
N ARG A 102 -19.79 16.95 49.71
CA ARG A 102 -20.31 15.79 48.98
C ARG A 102 -20.23 16.00 47.47
N LEU A 103 -20.51 17.20 46.98
CA LEU A 103 -20.43 17.53 45.56
C LEU A 103 -18.99 17.44 45.06
N THR A 104 -18.03 18.01 45.79
CA THR A 104 -16.59 17.92 45.48
C THR A 104 -16.12 16.48 45.48
N LYS A 105 -16.51 15.67 46.48
CA LYS A 105 -16.18 14.24 46.51
C LYS A 105 -16.76 13.49 45.31
N ASN A 106 -18.01 13.77 44.96
CA ASN A 106 -18.65 13.16 43.80
C ASN A 106 -17.96 13.58 42.50
N GLN A 107 -17.60 14.85 42.36
CA GLN A 107 -16.86 15.38 41.21
C GLN A 107 -15.52 14.65 41.05
N THR A 108 -14.72 14.53 42.12
CA THR A 108 -13.46 13.79 42.09
C THR A 108 -13.65 12.33 41.67
N ASN A 109 -14.70 11.67 42.19
CA ASN A 109 -14.99 10.28 41.83
C ASN A 109 -15.37 10.11 40.36
N VAL A 110 -16.18 11.02 39.82
CA VAL A 110 -16.61 11.00 38.41
C VAL A 110 -15.42 11.26 37.50
N LEU A 111 -14.59 12.26 37.79
CA LEU A 111 -13.39 12.56 37.00
C LEU A 111 -12.45 11.35 36.97
N ARG A 112 -12.15 10.74 38.11
CA ARG A 112 -11.32 9.54 38.18
C ARG A 112 -11.90 8.37 37.38
N LEU A 113 -13.22 8.21 37.36
CA LEU A 113 -13.87 7.18 36.56
C LEU A 113 -13.70 7.45 35.07
N VAL A 114 -13.93 8.69 34.63
CA VAL A 114 -13.75 9.12 33.23
C VAL A 114 -12.30 8.88 32.80
N ASP A 115 -11.32 9.33 33.58
CA ASP A 115 -9.89 9.14 33.29
C ASP A 115 -9.54 7.65 33.17
N SER A 116 -10.08 6.81 34.07
CA SER A 116 -9.85 5.36 34.02
C SER A 116 -10.48 4.68 32.81
N GLN A 117 -11.64 5.17 32.36
CA GLN A 117 -12.31 4.67 31.16
C GLN A 117 -11.60 5.12 29.89
N GLU A 118 -11.13 6.37 29.85
CA GLU A 118 -10.33 6.90 28.74
C GLU A 118 -9.07 6.05 28.54
N LEU A 119 -8.35 5.76 29.63
CA LEU A 119 -7.16 4.92 29.57
C LEU A 119 -7.48 3.51 29.08
N ALA A 120 -8.52 2.87 29.63
CA ALA A 120 -8.91 1.51 29.23
C ALA A 120 -9.31 1.43 27.75
N MET A 121 -10.06 2.41 27.25
CA MET A 121 -10.42 2.47 25.83
C MET A 121 -9.19 2.70 24.94
N ALA A 122 -8.24 3.55 25.37
CA ALA A 122 -7.01 3.79 24.62
C ALA A 122 -6.15 2.51 24.52
N GLU A 123 -6.04 1.73 25.61
CA GLU A 123 -5.35 0.44 25.63
C GLU A 123 -6.03 -0.60 24.71
N GLU A 124 -7.37 -0.66 24.72
CA GLU A 124 -8.12 -1.56 23.84
C GLU A 124 -7.95 -1.20 22.36
N ILE A 125 -7.97 0.09 22.02
CA ILE A 125 -7.73 0.58 20.66
C ILE A 125 -6.32 0.21 20.20
N ASP A 126 -5.31 0.39 21.05
CA ASP A 126 -3.91 0.05 20.74
C ASP A 126 -3.73 -1.46 20.48
N GLU A 127 -4.32 -2.32 21.32
CA GLU A 127 -4.23 -3.76 21.13
C GLU A 127 -4.99 -4.25 19.89
N ASN A 128 -6.16 -3.66 19.62
CA ASN A 128 -6.90 -3.92 18.39
C ASN A 128 -6.12 -3.48 17.15
N SER A 129 -5.46 -2.31 17.20
CA SER A 129 -4.61 -1.81 16.11
C SER A 129 -3.47 -2.78 15.81
N LYS A 130 -2.74 -3.22 16.85
CA LYS A 130 -1.66 -4.22 16.73
C LYS A 130 -2.17 -5.54 16.15
N THR A 131 -3.38 -5.95 16.51
CA THR A 131 -3.99 -7.17 15.99
C THR A 131 -4.30 -7.06 14.50
N ILE A 132 -4.92 -5.96 14.09
CA ILE A 132 -5.22 -5.69 12.67
C ILE A 132 -3.92 -5.64 11.85
N GLU A 133 -2.87 -4.99 12.34
CA GLU A 133 -1.56 -4.95 11.66
C GLU A 133 -0.97 -6.35 11.46
N ARG A 134 -1.05 -7.20 12.50
CA ARG A 134 -0.59 -8.60 12.42
C ARG A 134 -1.37 -9.40 11.38
N GLU A 135 -2.70 -9.26 11.36
CA GLU A 135 -3.58 -9.96 10.42
C GLU A 135 -3.36 -9.51 8.98
N ILE A 136 -3.27 -8.20 8.74
CA ILE A 136 -2.96 -7.63 7.41
C ILE A 136 -1.63 -8.17 6.91
N LYS A 137 -0.59 -8.14 7.75
CA LYS A 137 0.73 -8.67 7.39
C LYS A 137 0.68 -10.16 7.05
N TYR A 138 -0.04 -10.95 7.85
CA TYR A 138 -0.22 -12.37 7.59
C TYR A 138 -0.93 -12.62 6.25
N TYR A 139 -2.01 -11.90 5.99
CA TYR A 139 -2.76 -12.02 4.74
C TYR A 139 -1.91 -11.67 3.52
N TYR A 140 -1.15 -10.57 3.57
CA TYR A 140 -0.21 -10.20 2.50
C TYR A 140 0.82 -11.29 2.22
N GLN A 141 1.39 -11.90 3.28
CA GLN A 141 2.37 -12.98 3.13
C GLN A 141 1.77 -14.24 2.49
N GLN A 142 0.52 -14.59 2.83
CA GLN A 142 -0.16 -15.73 2.20
C GLN A 142 -0.42 -15.46 0.71
N VAL A 143 -0.96 -14.28 0.37
CA VAL A 143 -1.21 -13.92 -1.03
C VAL A 143 0.08 -13.92 -1.84
N GLU A 144 1.17 -13.36 -1.31
CA GLU A 144 2.47 -13.38 -2.00
C GLU A 144 2.97 -14.81 -2.25
N LYS A 145 2.83 -15.68 -1.25
CA LYS A 145 3.22 -17.09 -1.35
C LYS A 145 2.38 -17.83 -2.40
N ASP A 146 1.08 -17.66 -2.40
CA ASP A 146 0.17 -18.34 -3.32
C ASP A 146 0.43 -17.92 -4.77
N VAL A 147 0.60 -16.61 -5.01
CA VAL A 147 0.93 -16.07 -6.34
C VAL A 147 2.26 -16.63 -6.83
N ARG A 148 3.27 -16.70 -5.95
CA ARG A 148 4.58 -17.27 -6.29
C ARG A 148 4.46 -18.74 -6.66
N GLN A 149 3.76 -19.54 -5.86
CA GLN A 149 3.53 -20.96 -6.13
C GLN A 149 2.78 -21.20 -7.44
N GLN A 150 1.72 -20.42 -7.71
CA GLN A 150 0.98 -20.52 -8.95
C GLN A 150 1.84 -20.16 -10.17
N THR A 151 2.65 -19.11 -10.05
CA THR A 151 3.58 -18.66 -11.10
C THR A 151 4.63 -19.74 -11.39
N ASP A 152 5.24 -20.30 -10.36
CA ASP A 152 6.26 -21.35 -10.50
C ASP A 152 5.69 -22.63 -11.12
N ALA A 153 4.48 -23.04 -10.73
CA ALA A 153 3.78 -24.18 -11.30
C ALA A 153 3.45 -23.98 -12.80
N TYR A 154 2.98 -22.78 -13.15
CA TYR A 154 2.70 -22.42 -14.54
C TYR A 154 3.99 -22.42 -15.38
N LEU A 155 5.05 -21.77 -14.91
CA LEU A 155 6.35 -21.71 -15.59
C LEU A 155 6.96 -23.10 -15.79
N THR A 156 6.86 -23.97 -14.78
CA THR A 156 7.31 -25.37 -14.88
C THR A 156 6.56 -26.12 -15.97
N THR A 157 5.23 -25.94 -16.02
CA THR A 157 4.38 -26.56 -17.05
C THR A 157 4.78 -26.09 -18.44
N VAL A 158 4.93 -24.78 -18.65
CA VAL A 158 5.35 -24.20 -19.94
C VAL A 158 6.73 -24.73 -20.34
N LYS A 159 7.68 -24.76 -19.41
CA LYS A 159 9.03 -25.29 -19.65
C LYS A 159 9.00 -26.74 -20.15
N GLN A 160 8.23 -27.61 -19.48
CA GLN A 160 8.11 -29.01 -19.88
C GLN A 160 7.48 -29.18 -21.27
N HIS A 161 6.49 -28.35 -21.62
CA HIS A 161 5.89 -28.35 -22.96
C HIS A 161 6.91 -27.95 -24.03
N LEU A 162 7.72 -26.92 -23.78
CA LEU A 162 8.77 -26.48 -24.69
C LEU A 162 9.86 -27.55 -24.87
N GLU A 163 10.32 -28.17 -23.79
CA GLU A 163 11.31 -29.28 -23.83
C GLU A 163 10.77 -30.47 -24.63
N THR A 164 9.48 -30.79 -24.49
CA THR A 164 8.81 -31.84 -25.25
C THR A 164 8.76 -31.50 -26.75
N TYR A 165 8.39 -30.26 -27.08
CA TYR A 165 8.35 -29.79 -28.46
C TYR A 165 9.74 -29.83 -29.10
N GLU A 166 10.76 -29.33 -28.40
CA GLU A 166 12.15 -29.36 -28.82
C GLU A 166 12.62 -30.79 -29.10
N SER A 167 12.39 -31.71 -28.16
CA SER A 167 12.75 -33.13 -28.30
C SER A 167 12.08 -33.76 -29.53
N LYS A 168 10.81 -33.43 -29.78
CA LYS A 168 10.07 -33.90 -30.96
C LYS A 168 10.66 -33.35 -32.26
N ALA A 169 10.99 -32.05 -32.29
CA ALA A 169 11.61 -31.42 -33.45
C ALA A 169 12.98 -32.05 -33.76
N GLN A 170 13.83 -32.25 -32.75
CA GLN A 170 15.13 -32.90 -32.89
C GLN A 170 15.01 -34.35 -33.40
N SER A 171 14.05 -35.11 -32.87
CA SER A 171 13.76 -36.48 -33.33
C SER A 171 13.36 -36.50 -34.80
N ASN A 172 12.47 -35.59 -35.23
CA ASN A 172 12.04 -35.47 -36.62
C ASN A 172 13.20 -35.10 -37.54
N TYR A 173 14.03 -34.13 -37.15
CA TYR A 173 15.21 -33.74 -37.91
C TYR A 173 16.19 -34.91 -38.09
N THR A 174 16.42 -35.68 -37.01
CA THR A 174 17.27 -36.88 -37.05
C THR A 174 16.73 -37.94 -38.00
N LYS A 175 15.41 -38.19 -37.98
CA LYS A 175 14.74 -39.12 -38.92
C LYS A 175 14.90 -38.65 -40.37
N MET A 176 14.67 -37.37 -40.64
CA MET A 176 14.82 -36.78 -41.97
C MET A 176 16.26 -36.93 -42.49
N LYS A 177 17.25 -36.58 -41.66
CA LYS A 177 18.67 -36.72 -42.00
C LYS A 177 19.04 -38.17 -42.33
N ARG A 178 18.52 -39.14 -41.56
CA ARG A 178 18.75 -40.57 -41.80
C ARG A 178 18.12 -41.02 -43.12
N PHE A 179 16.89 -40.58 -43.42
CA PHE A 179 16.20 -40.90 -44.66
C PHE A 179 16.98 -40.38 -45.88
N ILE A 180 17.37 -39.10 -45.86
CA ILE A 180 18.16 -38.49 -46.93
C ILE A 180 19.49 -39.23 -47.14
N HIS A 181 20.19 -39.57 -46.06
CA HIS A 181 21.43 -40.33 -46.14
C HIS A 181 21.23 -41.73 -46.72
N GLY A 182 20.12 -42.40 -46.37
CA GLY A 182 19.72 -43.68 -46.96
C GLY A 182 19.49 -43.57 -48.47
N LYS A 183 18.67 -42.61 -48.90
CA LYS A 183 18.40 -42.37 -50.33
C LYS A 183 19.65 -42.00 -51.12
N SER A 184 20.53 -41.17 -50.55
CA SER A 184 21.81 -40.85 -51.17
C SER A 184 22.69 -42.09 -51.39
N LYS A 185 22.71 -43.02 -50.43
CA LYS A 185 23.44 -44.30 -50.56
C LYS A 185 22.85 -45.20 -51.65
N GLU A 186 21.53 -45.28 -51.73
CA GLU A 186 20.79 -46.05 -52.74
C GLU A 186 21.10 -45.54 -54.15
N ILE A 187 20.93 -44.24 -54.39
CA ILE A 187 21.26 -43.59 -55.67
C ILE A 187 22.73 -43.83 -56.04
N LYS A 188 23.65 -43.71 -55.06
CA LYS A 188 25.08 -43.95 -55.30
C LYS A 188 25.36 -45.41 -55.71
N ALA A 189 24.61 -46.37 -55.17
CA ALA A 189 24.75 -47.78 -55.53
C ALA A 189 24.18 -48.05 -56.93
N GLU A 190 23.01 -47.49 -57.25
CA GLU A 190 22.39 -47.59 -58.57
C GLU A 190 23.27 -47.00 -59.68
N VAL A 191 23.80 -45.80 -59.47
CA VAL A 191 24.72 -45.16 -60.43
C VAL A 191 25.95 -46.04 -60.66
N LYS A 192 26.56 -46.57 -59.59
CA LYS A 192 27.72 -47.49 -59.73
C LYS A 192 27.36 -48.75 -60.51
N ALA A 193 26.20 -49.35 -60.24
CA ALA A 193 25.76 -50.55 -60.94
C ALA A 193 25.51 -50.27 -62.43
N LEU A 194 24.81 -49.17 -62.75
CA LEU A 194 24.54 -48.75 -64.12
C LEU A 194 25.84 -48.47 -64.88
N THR A 195 26.75 -47.69 -64.32
CA THR A 195 28.04 -47.38 -64.96
C THR A 195 28.89 -48.64 -65.14
N SER A 196 28.92 -49.54 -64.15
CA SER A 196 29.64 -50.82 -64.27
C SER A 196 29.08 -51.70 -65.38
N ALA A 197 27.74 -51.76 -65.52
CA ALA A 197 27.09 -52.48 -66.61
C ALA A 197 27.40 -51.86 -67.98
N GLN A 198 27.30 -50.54 -68.10
CA GLN A 198 27.62 -49.81 -69.33
C GLN A 198 29.09 -50.00 -69.75
N VAL A 199 30.03 -49.94 -68.80
CA VAL A 199 31.45 -50.19 -69.07
C VAL A 199 31.66 -51.59 -69.64
N LYS A 200 31.06 -52.63 -69.05
CA LYS A 200 31.16 -54.00 -69.57
C LYS A 200 30.59 -54.16 -70.98
N THR A 201 29.46 -53.50 -71.28
CA THR A 201 28.89 -53.51 -72.62
C THR A 201 29.82 -52.85 -73.63
N LEU A 202 30.42 -51.71 -73.28
CA LEU A 202 31.39 -51.02 -74.12
C LEU A 202 32.67 -51.83 -74.31
N GLU A 203 33.14 -52.53 -73.28
CA GLU A 203 34.29 -53.44 -73.37
C GLU A 203 34.01 -54.59 -74.35
N ALA A 204 32.84 -55.23 -74.25
CA ALA A 204 32.46 -56.31 -75.16
C ALA A 204 32.33 -55.83 -76.62
N GLU A 205 31.75 -54.64 -76.83
CA GLU A 205 31.67 -54.05 -78.18
C GLU A 205 33.07 -53.69 -78.70
N LYS A 206 33.94 -53.12 -77.86
CA LYS A 206 35.34 -52.84 -78.21
C LYS A 206 36.07 -54.12 -78.61
N ASP A 207 35.93 -55.21 -77.86
CA ASP A 207 36.57 -56.50 -78.16
C ASP A 207 36.07 -57.06 -79.50
N LYS A 208 34.77 -56.93 -79.78
CA LYS A 208 34.18 -57.30 -81.08
C LYS A 208 34.76 -56.47 -82.22
N GLN A 209 34.91 -55.15 -82.03
CA GLN A 209 35.53 -54.28 -83.04
C GLN A 209 37.00 -54.64 -83.27
N GLU A 210 37.77 -54.99 -82.23
CA GLU A 210 39.15 -55.45 -82.39
C GLU A 210 39.23 -56.79 -83.13
N MET A 211 38.34 -57.75 -82.84
CA MET A 211 38.26 -59.01 -83.59
C MET A 211 37.93 -58.79 -85.07
N ASN A 212 36.97 -57.91 -85.38
CA ASN A 212 36.63 -57.55 -86.75
C ASN A 212 37.83 -56.93 -87.47
N LYS A 213 38.55 -56.02 -86.81
CA LYS A 213 39.76 -55.39 -87.33
C LYS A 213 40.86 -56.42 -87.62
N ILE A 214 41.13 -57.37 -86.71
CA ILE A 214 42.10 -58.46 -86.91
C ILE A 214 41.70 -59.33 -88.11
N PHE A 215 40.42 -59.68 -88.23
CA PHE A 215 39.91 -60.48 -89.35
C PHE A 215 40.09 -59.77 -90.69
N ILE A 216 39.73 -58.49 -90.78
CA ILE A 216 39.93 -57.68 -91.98
C ILE A 216 41.42 -57.56 -92.31
N GLN A 217 42.28 -57.34 -91.31
CA GLN A 217 43.72 -57.26 -91.51
C GLN A 217 44.28 -58.59 -92.04
N SER A 218 43.86 -59.73 -91.51
CA SER A 218 44.24 -61.05 -92.02
C SER A 218 43.82 -61.28 -93.48
N ILE A 219 42.60 -60.88 -93.85
CA ILE A 219 42.14 -60.94 -95.25
C ILE A 219 43.01 -60.05 -96.14
N ARG A 220 43.33 -58.83 -95.69
CA ARG A 220 44.20 -57.90 -96.41
C ARG A 220 45.59 -58.49 -96.60
N ASP A 221 46.19 -59.03 -95.55
CA ASP A 221 47.53 -59.62 -95.58
C ASP A 221 47.58 -60.82 -96.54
N PHE A 222 46.57 -61.70 -96.49
CA PHE A 222 46.46 -62.83 -97.42
C PHE A 222 46.29 -62.37 -98.87
N ALA A 223 45.42 -61.38 -99.12
CA ALA A 223 45.22 -60.84 -100.46
C ALA A 223 46.49 -60.18 -101.01
N GLN A 224 47.20 -59.41 -100.17
CA GLN A 224 48.47 -58.77 -100.52
C GLN A 224 49.56 -59.80 -100.86
N GLN A 225 49.68 -60.85 -100.04
CA GLN A 225 50.65 -61.92 -100.29
C GLN A 225 50.37 -62.66 -101.61
N LEU A 226 49.09 -62.93 -101.89
CA LEU A 226 48.65 -63.60 -103.11
C LEU A 226 48.94 -62.74 -104.35
N THR A 227 48.81 -61.41 -104.27
CA THR A 227 49.14 -60.50 -105.37
C THR A 227 50.63 -60.28 -105.57
N ASP A 228 51.41 -60.24 -104.50
CA ASP A 228 52.84 -59.90 -104.57
C ASP A 228 53.72 -61.10 -104.95
N THR A 229 53.34 -62.30 -104.51
CA THR A 229 54.20 -63.50 -104.60
C THR A 229 53.48 -64.77 -105.06
N GLY A 230 52.15 -64.74 -105.22
CA GLY A 230 51.37 -65.92 -105.59
C GLY A 230 51.56 -66.31 -107.06
N SER A 231 51.50 -67.61 -107.35
CA SER A 231 51.51 -68.11 -108.73
C SER A 231 50.15 -67.90 -109.42
N ASP A 232 50.13 -67.84 -110.75
CA ASP A 232 48.90 -67.63 -111.54
C ASP A 232 47.77 -68.64 -111.19
N ILE A 233 48.14 -69.88 -110.85
CA ILE A 233 47.20 -70.94 -110.46
C ILE A 233 46.57 -70.63 -109.10
N GLU A 234 47.37 -70.19 -108.11
CA GLU A 234 46.87 -69.85 -106.77
C GLU A 234 45.99 -68.61 -106.79
N VAL A 235 46.39 -67.58 -107.56
CA VAL A 235 45.59 -66.36 -107.76
C VAL A 235 44.22 -66.72 -108.32
N MET A 236 44.16 -67.51 -109.39
CA MET A 236 42.90 -67.89 -110.01
C MET A 236 42.05 -68.82 -109.12
N THR A 237 42.68 -69.69 -108.34
CA THR A 237 41.98 -70.60 -107.42
C THR A 237 41.27 -69.85 -106.30
N HIS A 238 41.91 -68.81 -105.75
CA HIS A 238 41.38 -68.08 -104.59
C HIS A 238 40.64 -66.78 -104.93
N SER A 239 40.82 -66.23 -106.14
CA SER A 239 40.23 -64.95 -106.59
C SER A 239 38.71 -64.86 -106.38
N LYS A 240 37.94 -65.86 -106.80
CA LYS A 240 36.47 -65.84 -106.63
C LYS A 240 36.06 -65.80 -105.16
N LYS A 241 36.74 -66.56 -104.29
CA LYS A 241 36.45 -66.58 -102.85
C LYS A 241 36.80 -65.24 -102.20
N LEU A 242 37.91 -64.61 -102.59
CA LEU A 242 38.30 -63.29 -102.14
C LEU A 242 37.30 -62.21 -102.58
N GLN A 243 36.84 -62.25 -103.83
CA GLN A 243 35.80 -61.34 -104.32
C GLN A 243 34.51 -61.46 -103.51
N THR A 244 34.06 -62.68 -103.18
CA THR A 244 32.91 -62.89 -102.30
C THR A 244 33.16 -62.30 -100.91
N ARG A 245 34.33 -62.55 -100.30
CA ARG A 245 34.67 -61.99 -98.97
C ARG A 245 34.75 -60.45 -98.98
N PHE A 246 35.25 -59.84 -100.05
CA PHE A 246 35.26 -58.37 -100.17
C PHE A 246 33.85 -57.79 -100.32
N GLN A 247 32.97 -58.44 -101.08
CA GLN A 247 31.57 -58.04 -101.17
C GLN A 247 30.87 -58.16 -99.81
N GLU A 248 31.11 -59.24 -99.06
CA GLU A 248 30.59 -59.40 -97.69
C GLU A 248 31.07 -58.26 -96.77
N LEU A 249 32.36 -57.91 -96.80
CA LEU A 249 32.91 -56.82 -96.00
C LEU A 249 32.38 -55.43 -96.39
N GLN A 250 32.06 -55.19 -97.66
CA GLN A 250 31.43 -53.94 -98.12
C GLN A 250 30.00 -53.76 -97.57
N THR A 251 29.35 -54.85 -97.17
CA THR A 251 28.00 -54.82 -96.58
C THR A 251 27.99 -54.73 -95.05
N VAL A 252 29.16 -54.84 -94.39
CA VAL A 252 29.26 -54.67 -92.94
C VAL A 252 29.26 -53.18 -92.62
N GLU A 253 28.12 -52.66 -92.19
CA GLU A 253 28.03 -51.29 -91.65
C GLU A 253 28.91 -51.16 -90.39
N LEU A 254 29.74 -50.12 -90.37
CA LEU A 254 30.42 -49.64 -89.16
C LEU A 254 29.34 -49.25 -88.14
N SER A 255 29.18 -50.07 -87.10
CA SER A 255 28.21 -49.81 -86.05
C SER A 255 28.60 -48.56 -85.25
N ARG A 256 27.98 -47.45 -85.65
CA ARG A 256 27.63 -46.25 -84.87
C ARG A 256 28.66 -45.82 -83.82
N SER A 257 29.67 -45.08 -84.27
CA SER A 257 30.49 -44.20 -83.41
C SER A 257 30.83 -42.83 -84.04
N GLU A 258 30.03 -42.36 -85.01
CA GLU A 258 30.16 -41.00 -85.60
C GLU A 258 28.98 -40.07 -85.25
N GLN A 259 28.31 -40.28 -84.13
CA GLN A 259 27.30 -39.35 -83.62
C GLN A 259 27.52 -39.07 -82.13
N SER A 260 28.53 -38.26 -81.84
CA SER A 260 28.47 -37.28 -80.74
C SER A 260 29.36 -36.10 -81.06
#